data_AF-A0A2N1WCF0-F1
#
_entry.id   AF-A0A2N1WCF0-F1
#
_cell.length_a   1.000
_cell.length_b   1.000
_cell.length_c   1.000
_cell.angle_alpha   90.00
_cell.angle_beta   90.00
_cell.angle_gamma   90.00
#
_symmetry.space_group_name_H-M   'P 1'
#
loop_
_entity.id
_entity.type
_entity.pdbx_description
1 polymer ?
#
loop_
_entity_poly.entity_id
_entity_poly.type
_entity_poly.pdbx_seq_one_letter_code
_entity_poly.pdbx_strand_id
1 'polypeptide(L)' 'DLERATLDFAHDVNDRSRLACQIPVTAAMDGMIVRLPARQY' A
#
# COMPACT_ATOMS: atom_id res chain seq x y z
N ASP A 1 9.69 -2.27 -9.41
CA ASP A 1 10.08 -3.68 -9.23
C ASP A 1 10.23 -4.08 -7.77
N LEU A 2 10.94 -3.30 -6.93
CA LEU A 2 11.05 -3.57 -5.49
C LEU A 2 9.70 -3.63 -4.75
N GLU A 3 8.80 -2.68 -5.00
CA GLU A 3 7.49 -2.63 -4.34
C GLU A 3 6.68 -3.91 -4.60
N ARG A 4 6.63 -4.38 -5.86
CA ARG A 4 5.90 -5.60 -6.22
C ARG A 4 6.53 -6.82 -5.54
N ALA A 5 7.87 -6.92 -5.58
CA ALA A 5 8.57 -8.02 -4.92
C ALA A 5 8.30 -8.06 -3.41
N THR A 6 8.17 -6.91 -2.74
CA THR A 6 7.78 -6.87 -1.32
C THR A 6 6.30 -7.20 -1.11
N LEU A 7 5.41 -6.71 -1.98
CA LEU A 7 4.00 -7.05 -1.95
C LEU A 7 3.74 -8.55 -2.19
N ASP A 8 4.60 -9.24 -2.95
CA ASP A 8 4.48 -10.69 -3.15
C ASP A 8 4.59 -11.49 -1.83
N PHE A 9 5.18 -10.92 -0.79
CA PHE A 9 5.26 -11.51 0.56
C PHE A 9 4.11 -11.08 1.49
N ALA A 10 3.30 -10.10 1.09
CA ALA A 10 2.20 -9.60 1.89
C ALA A 10 0.94 -10.45 1.70
N HIS A 11 0.11 -10.52 2.74
CA HIS A 11 -1.17 -11.23 2.69
C HIS A 11 -2.27 -10.39 2.03
N ASP A 12 -3.19 -11.05 1.33
CA ASP A 12 -4.42 -10.46 0.76
C ASP A 12 -4.18 -9.27 -0.19
N VAL A 13 -3.09 -9.34 -0.98
CA VAL A 13 -2.75 -8.32 -1.98
C VAL A 13 -3.73 -8.34 -3.15
N ASN A 14 -4.17 -7.15 -3.56
CA ASN A 14 -4.99 -6.93 -4.75
C ASN A 14 -4.36 -5.84 -5.64
N ASP A 15 -5.04 -5.54 -6.74
CA ASP A 15 -4.64 -4.53 -7.73
C ASP A 15 -4.47 -3.10 -7.17
N ARG A 16 -5.09 -2.80 -6.02
CA ARG A 16 -5.02 -1.51 -5.34
C ARG A 16 -4.03 -1.48 -4.17
N SER A 17 -3.43 -2.62 -3.81
CA SER A 17 -2.47 -2.70 -2.71
C SER A 17 -1.16 -1.97 -3.05
N ARG A 18 -0.64 -1.22 -2.08
CA ARG A 18 0.58 -0.41 -2.21
C ARG A 18 1.32 -0.38 -0.88
N LEU A 19 2.64 -0.18 -0.94
CA LEU A 19 3.42 0.04 0.27
C LEU A 19 3.28 1.51 0.71
N ALA A 20 2.70 1.74 1.89
CA ALA A 20 2.46 3.10 2.38
C ALA A 20 3.73 3.97 2.45
N CYS A 21 4.88 3.37 2.79
CA CYS A 21 6.16 4.10 2.85
C CYS A 21 6.67 4.59 1.48
N GLN A 22 6.14 4.06 0.38
CA GLN A 22 6.49 4.47 -0.99
C GLN A 22 5.52 5.52 -1.55
N ILE A 23 4.49 5.93 -0.79
CA ILE A 23 3.51 6.92 -1.22
C ILE A 23 3.80 8.26 -0.52
N PRO A 24 4.47 9.21 -1.19
CA PRO A 24 4.61 10.55 -0.64
C PRO A 24 3.25 11.25 -0.59
N VAL A 25 2.92 11.84 0.55
CA VAL A 25 1.68 12.60 0.73
C VAL A 25 1.80 13.94 0.00
N THR A 26 0.80 14.28 -0.80
CA THR A 26 0.73 15.54 -1.55
C THR A 26 -0.61 16.23 -1.32
N ALA A 27 -0.72 17.52 -1.66
CA ALA A 27 -1.97 18.26 -1.52
C ALA A 27 -3.13 17.66 -2.36
N ALA A 28 -2.83 17.01 -3.49
CA ALA A 28 -3.83 16.33 -4.32
C ALA A 28 -4.46 15.09 -3.65
N MET A 29 -3.93 14.69 -2.50
CA MET A 29 -4.36 13.51 -1.74
C MET A 29 -5.23 13.85 -0.54
N ASP A 30 -5.62 15.12 -0.37
CA ASP A 30 -6.51 15.52 0.70
C ASP A 30 -7.85 14.76 0.63
N GLY A 31 -8.26 14.18 1.75
CA GLY A 31 -9.43 13.30 1.84
C GLY A 31 -9.23 11.86 1.34
N MET A 32 -8.00 11.44 1.00
CA MET A 32 -7.74 10.05 0.62
C MET A 32 -8.02 9.07 1.78
N ILE A 33 -8.74 8.00 1.46
CA ILE A 33 -9.03 6.91 2.40
C ILE A 33 -8.27 5.66 1.94
N VAL A 34 -7.57 5.03 2.89
CA VAL A 34 -6.90 3.74 2.69
C VAL A 34 -7.54 2.66 3.57
N ARG A 35 -7.47 1.40 3.12
CA ARG A 35 -7.91 0.24 3.89
C ARG A 35 -6.68 -0.54 4.33
N LEU A 36 -6.55 -0.75 5.64
CA LEU A 36 -5.45 -1.55 6.17
C LEU A 36 -5.72 -3.04 5.98
N PRO A 37 -4.67 -3.86 5.73
CA PRO A 37 -4.81 -5.31 5.69
C PRO A 37 -5.15 -5.85 7.09
N ALA A 38 -5.69 -7.05 7.16
CA ALA A 38 -6.08 -7.66 8.44
C ALA A 38 -4.88 -7.95 9.36
N ARG A 39 -3.69 -8.19 8.79
CA ARG A 39 -2.45 -8.56 9.51
C ARG A 39 -1.21 -8.04 8.75
N GLN A 40 -0.16 -7.65 9.47
CA GLN A 40 1.20 -7.40 8.98
C GLN A 40 2.20 -8.01 9.99
N TYR A 41 3.20 -8.76 9.49
CA TYR A 41 4.28 -9.37 10.27
C TYR A 41 5.61 -9.14 9.58
#